data_AF-A0A4V1V469-F1
#
_entry.id   AF-A0A4V1V469-F1
#
_cell.length_a   1.000
_cell.length_b   1.000
_cell.length_c   1.000
_cell.angle_alpha   90.00
_cell.angle_beta   90.00
_cell.angle_gamma   90.00
#
_symmetry.space_group_name_H-M   'P 1'
#
loop_
_entity.id
_entity.type
_entity.pdbx_description
1 polymer ?
#
loop_
_entity_poly.entity_id
_entity_poly.type
_entity_poly.pdbx_seq_one_letter_code
_entity_poly.pdbx_strand_id
1 'polypeptide(L)'
;MDQILPYISIGLDHDNRCIVVVDDYELFDFLDDFLGDVCDLPYESRTTKERPGGEIITMYFPLAVTREVIERNLLKLSPEEIERIYRLNN
;
A
#
# COMPACT_ATOMS: atom_id res chain seq x y z
N MET A 1 -9.92 8.00 3.85
CA MET A 1 -8.59 7.67 3.30
C MET A 1 -7.64 8.62 3.96
N ASP A 2 -6.66 8.10 4.68
CA ASP A 2 -5.64 8.87 5.38
C ASP A 2 -4.30 8.56 4.74
N GLN A 3 -3.56 9.59 4.34
CA GLN A 3 -2.24 9.41 3.74
C GLN A 3 -1.22 9.15 4.85
N ILE A 4 -0.53 8.01 4.79
CA ILE A 4 0.43 7.58 5.82
C ILE A 4 1.88 7.75 5.39
N LEU A 5 2.15 7.59 4.10
CA LEU A 5 3.44 7.80 3.45
C LEU A 5 3.21 8.52 2.10
N PRO A 6 4.24 9.08 1.46
CA PRO A 6 4.11 9.60 0.10
C PRO A 6 3.49 8.53 -0.83
N TYR A 7 2.47 8.91 -1.61
CA TYR A 7 1.80 8.04 -2.59
C TYR A 7 1.11 6.77 -2.03
N ILE A 8 1.05 6.63 -0.70
CA ILE A 8 0.47 5.46 -0.02
C ILE A 8 -0.57 5.95 0.99
N SER A 9 -1.81 5.52 0.79
CA SER A 9 -2.94 5.89 1.65
C SER A 9 -3.60 4.66 2.24
N ILE A 10 -4.12 4.78 3.46
CA ILE A 10 -4.85 3.72 4.16
C ILE A 10 -6.31 4.12 4.36
N GLY A 11 -7.21 3.15 4.36
CA GLY A 11 -8.62 3.38 4.60
C GLY A 11 -9.38 2.11 4.93
N LEU A 12 -10.70 2.22 4.91
CA LEU A 12 -11.63 1.11 5.03
C LEU A 12 -12.48 1.03 3.77
N ASP A 13 -12.75 -0.17 3.28
CA ASP A 13 -13.72 -0.39 2.22
C ASP A 13 -15.17 -0.46 2.75
N HIS A 14 -16.11 -0.77 1.84
CA HIS A 14 -17.53 -0.90 2.16
C HIS A 14 -17.88 -2.05 3.11
N ASP A 15 -17.03 -3.08 3.18
CA ASP A 15 -17.16 -4.22 4.08
C ASP A 15 -16.38 -4.01 5.39
N ASN A 16 -15.87 -2.79 5.62
CA ASN A 16 -15.04 -2.43 6.77
C ASN A 16 -13.71 -3.19 6.82
N ARG A 17 -13.23 -3.73 5.68
CA ARG A 17 -11.89 -4.27 5.52
C ARG A 17 -10.90 -3.12 5.40
N CYS A 18 -9.70 -3.28 5.98
CA CYS A 18 -8.65 -2.32 5.76
C CYS A 18 -8.13 -2.41 4.33
N ILE A 19 -7.93 -1.25 3.70
CA ILE A 19 -7.34 -1.13 2.37
C ILE A 19 -6.11 -0.23 2.39
N VAL A 20 -5.12 -0.56 1.57
CA VAL A 20 -3.98 0.29 1.25
C VAL A 20 -4.04 0.61 -0.24
N VAL A 21 -4.00 1.89 -0.58
CA VAL A 21 -3.99 2.39 -1.96
C VAL A 21 -2.60 2.94 -2.26
N VAL A 22 -2.04 2.45 -3.36
CA VAL A 22 -0.69 2.79 -3.83
C VAL A 22 -0.81 3.36 -5.23
N ASP A 23 -0.28 4.56 -5.42
CA ASP A 23 -0.40 5.34 -6.66
C ASP A 23 0.79 5.12 -7.62
N ASP A 24 1.53 4.02 -7.49
CA ASP A 24 2.67 3.68 -8.34
C ASP A 24 2.96 2.17 -8.31
N TYR A 25 3.44 1.62 -9.43
CA TYR A 25 3.69 0.18 -9.57
C TYR A 25 4.95 -0.28 -8.82
N GLU A 26 6.05 0.49 -8.85
CA GLU A 26 7.29 0.11 -8.14
C GLU A 26 7.07 0.20 -6.63
N LEU A 27 6.32 1.21 -6.18
CA LEU A 27 5.91 1.30 -4.78
C LEU A 27 5.01 0.14 -4.37
N PHE A 28 4.13 -0.31 -5.27
CA PHE A 28 3.31 -1.48 -5.00
C PHE A 28 4.18 -2.73 -4.87
N ASP A 29 5.10 -2.99 -5.81
CA ASP A 29 6.01 -4.15 -5.78
C ASP A 29 6.84 -4.16 -4.49
N PHE A 30 7.38 -3.01 -4.09
CA PHE A 30 8.08 -2.87 -2.81
C PHE A 30 7.19 -3.18 -1.59
N LEU A 31 5.94 -2.72 -1.61
CA LEU A 31 4.99 -3.00 -0.53
C LEU A 31 4.47 -4.43 -0.55
N ASP A 32 4.44 -5.09 -1.71
CA ASP A 32 4.09 -6.50 -1.88
C ASP A 32 5.09 -7.36 -1.11
N ASP A 33 6.39 -7.15 -1.37
CA ASP A 33 7.49 -7.78 -0.64
C ASP A 33 7.43 -7.45 0.87
N PHE A 34 7.25 -6.19 1.22
CA PHE A 34 7.31 -5.78 2.63
C PHE A 34 6.11 -6.25 3.46
N LEU A 35 4.88 -6.08 2.96
CA LEU A 35 3.68 -6.43 3.71
C LEU A 35 3.37 -7.94 3.59
N GLY A 36 3.59 -8.53 2.41
CA GLY A 36 3.38 -9.95 2.15
C GLY A 36 4.46 -10.80 2.79
N ASP A 37 5.72 -10.61 2.40
CA ASP A 37 6.80 -11.53 2.82
C ASP A 37 7.42 -11.14 4.17
N VAL A 38 7.70 -9.86 4.40
CA VAL A 38 8.39 -9.43 5.64
C VAL A 38 7.42 -9.35 6.83
N CYS A 39 6.21 -8.85 6.61
CA CYS A 39 5.21 -8.71 7.67
C CYS A 39 4.26 -9.91 7.79
N ASP A 40 4.30 -10.86 6.85
CA ASP A 40 3.43 -12.04 6.80
C ASP A 40 1.94 -11.68 6.88
N LEU A 41 1.54 -10.61 6.17
CA LEU A 41 0.16 -10.16 6.13
C LEU A 41 -0.54 -10.67 4.85
N PRO A 42 -1.62 -11.44 4.98
CA PRO A 42 -2.42 -11.83 3.83
C PRO A 42 -3.20 -10.63 3.28
N TYR A 43 -3.22 -10.48 1.96
CA TYR A 43 -4.09 -9.52 1.26
C TYR A 43 -4.41 -10.02 -0.15
N GLU A 44 -5.36 -9.35 -0.79
CA GLU A 44 -5.65 -9.45 -2.21
C GLU A 44 -5.39 -8.08 -2.84
N SER A 45 -4.76 -8.00 -4.01
CA SER A 45 -4.54 -6.73 -4.70
C SER A 45 -5.42 -6.60 -5.95
N ARG A 46 -5.80 -5.37 -6.30
CA ARG A 46 -6.53 -5.07 -7.53
C ARG A 46 -6.11 -3.72 -8.09
N THR A 47 -5.77 -3.69 -9.38
CA THR A 47 -5.64 -2.43 -10.12
C THR A 47 -7.01 -1.79 -10.27
N THR A 48 -7.19 -0.60 -9.69
CA THR A 48 -8.46 0.14 -9.71
C THR A 48 -8.49 1.21 -10.78
N LYS A 49 -7.32 1.69 -11.23
CA LYS A 49 -7.22 2.70 -12.29
C LYS A 49 -5.85 2.65 -12.98
N GLU A 50 -5.85 2.57 -14.30
CA GLU A 50 -4.66 2.79 -15.13
C GLU A 50 -4.53 4.29 -15.49
N ARG A 51 -3.31 4.83 -15.47
CA ARG A 51 -3.01 6.20 -15.92
C ARG A 51 -1.69 6.28 -16.69
N PRO A 52 -1.50 7.28 -17.57
CA PRO A 52 -0.18 7.55 -18.13
C PRO A 52 0.79 7.88 -16.99
N GLY A 53 1.81 7.04 -16.80
CA GLY A 53 2.77 7.15 -15.69
C GLY A 53 2.47 6.30 -14.46
N GLY A 54 1.55 5.33 -14.53
CA GLY A 54 1.42 4.28 -13.50
C GLY A 54 0.03 3.69 -13.32
N GLU A 55 -0.10 2.82 -12.32
CA GLU A 55 -1.35 2.19 -11.92
C GLU A 55 -1.70 2.58 -10.48
N ILE A 56 -2.99 2.77 -10.19
CA ILE A 56 -3.48 2.82 -8.81
C ILE A 56 -3.87 1.40 -8.41
N ILE A 57 -3.13 0.86 -7.45
CA ILE A 57 -3.31 -0.50 -6.97
C ILE A 57 -3.85 -0.44 -5.54
N THR A 58 -4.87 -1.23 -5.26
CA THR A 58 -5.48 -1.32 -3.93
C THR A 58 -5.26 -2.71 -3.36
N MET A 59 -4.64 -2.78 -2.19
CA MET A 59 -4.46 -3.98 -1.39
C MET A 59 -5.61 -4.08 -0.38
N TYR A 60 -6.31 -5.20 -0.35
CA TYR A 60 -7.48 -5.48 0.49
C TYR A 60 -7.10 -6.53 1.53
N PHE A 61 -7.06 -6.14 2.78
CA PHE A 61 -6.71 -7.02 3.89
C PHE A 61 -7.96 -7.71 4.45
N PRO A 62 -7.87 -8.96 4.95
CA PRO A 62 -9.02 -9.62 5.56
C PRO A 62 -9.40 -8.93 6.88
N LEU A 63 -10.65 -9.09 7.34
CA LEU A 63 -11.16 -8.45 8.57
C LEU A 63 -10.33 -8.75 9.83
N ALA A 64 -9.60 -9.86 9.85
CA ALA A 64 -8.71 -10.22 10.95
C ALA A 64 -7.47 -9.31 11.05
N VAL A 65 -7.07 -8.66 9.96
CA VAL A 65 -5.95 -7.73 9.91
C VAL A 65 -6.51 -6.32 10.08
N THR A 66 -6.30 -5.74 11.26
CA THR A 66 -6.83 -4.42 11.56
C THR A 66 -6.01 -3.31 10.93
N ARG A 67 -6.64 -2.15 10.79
CA ARG A 67 -5.99 -0.93 10.32
C ARG A 67 -4.73 -0.61 11.13
N GLU A 68 -4.80 -0.69 12.46
CA GLU A 68 -3.68 -0.37 13.35
C GLU A 68 -2.47 -1.28 13.13
N VAL A 69 -2.71 -2.56 12.79
CA VAL A 69 -1.63 -3.51 12.47
C VAL A 69 -0.90 -3.07 11.21
N ILE A 70 -1.64 -2.69 10.17
CA ILE A 70 -1.07 -2.24 8.89
C ILE A 70 -0.35 -0.90 9.08
N GLU A 71 -0.97 0.08 9.75
CA GLU A 71 -0.35 1.37 10.02
C GLU A 71 0.97 1.22 10.77
N ARG A 72 1.00 0.40 11.82
CA ARG A 72 2.22 0.14 12.59
C ARG A 72 3.33 -0.45 11.74
N ASN A 73 3.02 -1.27 10.74
CA ASN A 73 4.02 -1.82 9.84
C ASN A 73 4.47 -0.79 8.80
N LEU A 74 3.56 -0.04 8.19
CA LEU A 74 3.87 1.02 7.24
C LEU A 74 4.74 2.12 7.88
N LEU A 75 4.49 2.48 9.14
CA LEU A 75 5.29 3.46 9.88
C LEU A 75 6.75 3.03 10.14
N LYS A 76 7.12 1.77 9.86
CA LYS A 76 8.52 1.32 9.89
C LYS A 76 9.30 1.76 8.64
N LEU A 77 8.61 2.12 7.57
CA LEU A 77 9.21 2.55 6.31
C LEU A 77 9.59 4.04 6.38
N SER A 78 10.72 4.37 5.76
CA SER A 78 11.19 5.77 5.67
C SER A 78 10.49 6.48 4.52
N PRO A 79 9.93 7.69 4.73
CA PRO A 79 9.40 8.51 3.64
C PRO A 79 10.44 8.80 2.55
N GLU A 80 11.72 8.97 2.91
CA GLU A 80 12.81 9.18 1.96
C GLU A 80 13.08 7.95 1.07
N GLU A 81 12.91 6.75 1.62
CA GLU A 81 13.00 5.52 0.85
C GLU A 81 11.85 5.37 -0.13
N ILE A 82 10.62 5.70 0.29
CA ILE A 82 9.44 5.72 -0.59
C ILE A 82 9.67 6.69 -1.76
N GLU A 83 10.12 7.91 -1.47
CA GLU A 83 10.47 8.90 -2.50
C GLU A 83 11.56 8.40 -3.45
N ARG A 84 12.56 7.67 -2.95
CA ARG A 84 13.64 7.10 -3.76
C ARG A 84 13.11 6.05 -4.74
N ILE A 85 12.23 5.16 -4.28
CA ILE A 85 11.65 4.08 -5.11
C ILE A 85 10.73 4.68 -6.17
N TYR A 86 9.88 5.63 -5.81
CA TYR A 86 8.98 6.31 -6.75
C TYR A 86 9.72 6.92 -7.96
N ARG A 87 10.92 7.49 -7.72
CA ARG A 87 11.78 8.09 -8.76
C ARG A 87 12.47 7.09 -9.69
N LEU A 88 12.37 5.78 -9.45
CA LEU A 88 12.94 4.78 -10.35
C LEU A 88 12.19 4.75 -11.69
N ASN A 89 10.88 5.04 -11.66
CA ASN A 89 10.02 5.02 -12.84
C ASN A 89 9.41 6.37 -13.21
N ASN A 90 9.72 7.45 -12.48
CA ASN A 90 9.19 8.81 -12.69
C ASN A 90 10.29 9.87 -12.59
#